data_AF-A0A8J8A5T7-F1
#
_entry.id   AF-A0A8J8A5T7-F1
#
_cell.length_a   1.000
_cell.length_b   1.000
_cell.length_c   1.000
_cell.angle_alpha   90.00
_cell.angle_beta   90.00
_cell.angle_gamma   90.00
#
_symmetry.space_group_name_H-M   'P 1'
#
loop_
_entity.id
_entity.type
_entity.pdbx_description
1 polymer ?
#
loop_
_entity_poly.entity_id
_entity_poly.type
_entity_poly.pdbx_seq_one_letter_code
_entity_poly.pdbx_strand_id
1 'polypeptide(L)'
;MRVNRGQGSLEYLFMIAAALVIILVVVRAISGISAPYSTALTVDPESLTSQVEDQGSFKVEAWVEDNGDGTYKVYYRIWALEKPLTGAEVQLVCFGPTNNVGGLDPIKHEGILEPVNYWANYWTPVPREAFPCQVQFTLWKRGLG
;
A
#
# COMPACT_ATOMS: atom_id res chain seq x y z
N MET A 1 19.62 -44.04 -42.17
CA MET A 1 18.26 -44.05 -41.58
C MET A 1 18.32 -43.41 -40.21
N ARG A 2 17.73 -42.21 -40.06
CA ARG A 2 17.68 -41.50 -38.77
C ARG A 2 16.53 -42.12 -37.98
N VAL A 3 16.86 -42.97 -37.01
CA VAL A 3 15.85 -43.66 -36.19
C VAL A 3 15.22 -42.62 -35.27
N ASN A 4 14.01 -42.16 -35.60
CA ASN A 4 13.16 -41.46 -34.65
C ASN A 4 12.70 -42.48 -33.60
N ARG A 5 13.51 -42.66 -32.55
CA ARG A 5 13.07 -43.35 -31.34
C ARG A 5 12.03 -42.46 -30.67
N GLY A 6 10.78 -42.93 -30.65
CA GLY A 6 9.72 -42.30 -29.89
C GLY A 6 10.12 -42.19 -28.42
N GLN A 7 9.77 -41.06 -27.82
CA GLN A 7 10.12 -40.68 -26.46
C GLN A 7 9.58 -41.74 -25.47
N GLY A 8 10.45 -42.30 -24.64
CA GLY A 8 10.09 -43.38 -23.71
C GLY A 8 9.22 -42.86 -22.56
N SER A 9 8.35 -43.70 -21.97
CA SER A 9 7.49 -43.31 -20.84
C SER A 9 8.27 -42.72 -19.64
N LEU A 10 9.53 -43.14 -19.47
CA LEU A 10 10.46 -42.61 -18.48
C LEU A 10 10.81 -41.12 -18.75
N GLU A 11 11.02 -40.75 -20.00
CA GLU A 11 11.35 -39.38 -20.41
C GLU A 11 10.15 -38.44 -20.21
N TYR A 12 8.93 -38.94 -20.44
CA TYR A 12 7.70 -38.20 -20.11
C TYR A 12 7.57 -37.92 -18.61
N LEU A 13 7.90 -38.89 -17.76
CA LEU A 13 7.91 -38.71 -16.31
C LEU A 13 8.91 -37.63 -15.87
N PHE A 14 10.12 -37.63 -16.45
CA PHE A 14 11.12 -36.59 -16.17
C PHE A 14 10.69 -35.21 -16.67
N MET A 15 10.08 -35.12 -17.84
CA MET A 15 9.54 -33.86 -18.37
C MET A 15 8.43 -33.29 -17.48
N ILE A 16 7.51 -34.14 -17.01
CA ILE A 16 6.43 -33.74 -16.09
C ILE A 16 7.01 -33.30 -14.74
N ALA A 17 7.95 -34.06 -14.18
CA ALA A 17 8.60 -33.71 -12.91
C ALA A 17 9.35 -32.38 -13.02
N ALA A 18 10.11 -32.16 -14.09
CA ALA A 18 10.79 -30.89 -14.34
C ALA A 18 9.81 -29.72 -14.47
N ALA A 19 8.70 -29.91 -15.20
CA ALA A 19 7.65 -28.90 -15.32
C ALA A 19 7.03 -28.55 -13.97
N LEU A 20 6.72 -29.54 -13.12
CA LEU A 20 6.17 -29.33 -11.78
C LEU A 20 7.16 -28.58 -10.86
N VAL A 21 8.45 -28.91 -10.94
CA VAL A 21 9.49 -28.19 -10.18
C VAL A 21 9.58 -26.73 -10.62
N ILE A 22 9.55 -26.46 -11.92
CA ILE A 22 9.56 -25.09 -12.46
C ILE A 22 8.31 -24.32 -11.97
N ILE A 23 7.13 -24.92 -12.06
CA ILE A 23 5.88 -24.31 -11.56
C ILE A 23 6.01 -23.98 -10.07
N LEU A 24 6.52 -24.90 -9.25
CA LEU A 24 6.69 -24.68 -7.82
C LEU A 24 7.69 -23.56 -7.50
N VAL A 25 8.79 -23.47 -8.24
CA VAL A 25 9.76 -22.37 -8.11
C VAL A 25 9.13 -21.03 -8.50
N VAL A 26 8.37 -20.99 -9.59
CA VAL A 26 7.67 -19.78 -10.05
C VAL A 26 6.61 -19.33 -9.05
N VAL A 27 5.80 -20.26 -8.52
CA VAL A 27 4.81 -19.96 -7.48
C VAL A 27 5.49 -19.38 -6.24
N ARG A 28 6.57 -20.00 -5.75
CA ARG A 28 7.33 -19.47 -4.61
C ARG A 28 7.94 -18.11 -4.88
N ALA A 29 8.47 -17.89 -6.09
CA ALA A 29 9.03 -16.61 -6.49
C ALA A 29 7.96 -15.51 -6.49
N ILE A 30 6.76 -15.80 -7.02
CA ILE A 30 5.67 -14.81 -7.10
C ILE A 30 5.00 -14.58 -5.74
N SER A 31 4.86 -15.61 -4.89
CA SER A 31 4.34 -15.44 -3.52
C SER A 31 5.25 -14.58 -2.63
N GLY A 32 6.53 -14.41 -2.99
CA GLY A 32 7.45 -13.48 -2.33
C GLY A 32 7.36 -12.04 -2.84
N ILE A 33 6.68 -11.78 -3.96
CA ILE A 33 6.55 -10.44 -4.52
C ILE A 33 5.40 -9.71 -3.83
N SER A 34 5.74 -8.71 -3.03
CA SER A 34 4.76 -7.75 -2.54
C SER A 34 4.49 -6.70 -3.62
N ALA A 35 3.32 -6.72 -4.25
CA ALA A 35 2.93 -5.68 -5.18
C ALA A 35 2.53 -4.41 -4.41
N PRO A 36 3.11 -3.23 -4.72
CA PRO A 36 2.65 -1.99 -4.14
C PRO A 36 1.30 -1.59 -4.74
N TYR A 37 0.39 -1.15 -3.89
CA TYR A 37 -0.83 -0.45 -4.27
C TYR A 37 -0.68 1.01 -3.84
N SER A 38 -0.96 1.95 -4.75
CA SER A 38 -0.87 3.38 -4.45
C SER A 38 -2.20 4.08 -4.68
N THR A 39 -2.60 4.94 -3.73
CA THR A 39 -3.80 5.79 -3.83
C THR A 39 -3.54 7.13 -3.14
N ALA A 40 -4.33 8.14 -3.46
CA ALA A 40 -4.23 9.47 -2.86
C ALA A 40 -5.61 9.99 -2.44
N LEU A 41 -5.71 10.45 -1.20
CA LEU A 41 -6.92 11.05 -0.65
C LEU A 41 -6.73 12.56 -0.51
N THR A 42 -7.54 13.36 -1.21
CA THR A 42 -7.49 14.82 -1.14
C THR A 42 -8.27 15.33 0.07
N VAL A 43 -7.59 15.95 1.02
CA VAL A 43 -8.18 16.56 2.20
C VAL A 43 -8.19 18.09 2.07
N ASP A 44 -9.29 18.68 2.55
CA ASP A 44 -9.49 20.12 2.57
C ASP A 44 -10.29 20.51 3.84
N PRO A 45 -9.93 21.60 4.55
CA PRO A 45 -10.66 22.10 5.72
C PRO A 45 -12.14 22.41 5.47
N GLU A 46 -12.51 22.74 4.24
CA GLU A 46 -13.90 23.01 3.86
C GLU A 46 -14.70 21.72 3.62
N SER A 47 -14.01 20.58 3.49
CA SER A 47 -14.65 19.26 3.37
C SER A 47 -15.06 18.74 4.74
N LEU A 48 -16.37 18.74 5.01
CA LEU A 48 -16.96 18.29 6.29
C LEU A 48 -16.85 16.77 6.52
N THR A 49 -16.38 16.01 5.52
CA THR A 49 -16.37 14.54 5.55
C THR A 49 -14.96 13.99 5.40
N SER A 50 -14.62 12.96 6.18
CA SER A 50 -13.42 12.16 5.93
C SER A 50 -13.47 11.55 4.54
N GLN A 51 -12.30 11.50 3.90
CA GLN A 51 -12.13 10.82 2.62
C GLN A 51 -11.78 9.37 2.88
N VAL A 52 -12.43 8.45 2.19
CA VAL A 52 -12.27 7.02 2.40
C VAL A 52 -12.12 6.33 1.06
N GLU A 53 -11.13 5.45 0.96
CA GLU A 53 -10.97 4.51 -0.15
C GLU A 53 -11.05 3.08 0.40
N ASP A 54 -12.02 2.32 -0.11
CA ASP A 54 -12.25 0.93 0.28
C ASP A 54 -11.95 -0.01 -0.90
N GLN A 55 -10.97 -0.88 -0.70
CA GLN A 55 -10.49 -1.84 -1.70
C GLN A 55 -10.85 -3.29 -1.31
N GLY A 56 -11.80 -3.47 -0.39
CA GLY A 56 -12.29 -4.74 0.16
C GLY A 56 -11.28 -5.43 1.08
N SER A 57 -10.09 -5.71 0.56
CA SER A 57 -8.97 -6.34 1.27
C SER A 57 -8.28 -5.42 2.28
N PHE A 58 -8.35 -4.11 2.06
CA PHE A 58 -7.89 -3.06 2.96
C PHE A 58 -8.72 -1.80 2.73
N LYS A 59 -8.65 -0.89 3.70
CA LYS A 59 -9.27 0.44 3.62
C LYS A 59 -8.27 1.49 4.05
N VAL A 60 -8.37 2.69 3.49
CA VAL A 60 -7.65 3.88 3.97
C VAL A 60 -8.61 5.05 4.14
N GLU A 61 -8.32 5.90 5.11
CA GLU A 61 -9.08 7.12 5.40
C GLU A 61 -8.13 8.27 5.72
N ALA A 62 -8.52 9.48 5.33
CA ALA A 62 -7.83 10.71 5.68
C ALA A 62 -8.85 11.80 6.06
N TRP A 63 -8.53 12.60 7.07
CA TRP A 63 -9.36 13.72 7.50
C TRP A 63 -8.53 14.83 8.12
N VAL A 64 -9.16 15.99 8.30
CA VAL A 64 -8.55 17.17 8.93
C VAL A 64 -9.30 17.53 10.20
N GLU A 65 -8.57 18.03 11.18
CA GLU A 65 -9.12 18.58 12.42
C GLU A 65 -8.60 20.00 12.60
N ASP A 66 -9.51 20.94 12.90
CA ASP A 66 -9.16 22.34 13.15
C ASP A 66 -8.52 22.48 14.54
N ASN A 67 -7.37 23.14 14.63
CA ASN A 67 -6.72 23.44 15.92
C ASN A 67 -7.31 24.69 16.61
N GLY A 68 -8.15 25.47 15.92
CA GLY A 68 -8.74 26.71 16.42
C GLY A 68 -7.82 27.93 16.32
N ASP A 69 -6.64 27.80 15.71
CA ASP A 69 -5.63 28.84 15.55
C ASP A 69 -5.34 29.18 14.07
N GLY A 70 -6.17 28.68 13.14
CA GLY A 70 -5.97 28.83 11.70
C GLY A 70 -5.11 27.74 11.06
N THR A 71 -4.69 26.74 11.84
CA THR A 71 -3.99 25.55 11.38
C THR A 71 -4.83 24.28 11.56
N TYR A 72 -4.46 23.24 10.82
CA TYR A 72 -5.16 21.96 10.78
C TYR A 72 -4.20 20.80 11.03
N LYS A 73 -4.66 19.78 11.73
CA LYS A 73 -3.99 18.48 11.81
C LYS A 73 -4.54 17.58 10.72
N VAL A 74 -3.64 16.93 9.97
CA VAL A 74 -4.02 15.92 8.98
C VAL A 74 -3.84 14.54 9.59
N TYR A 75 -4.94 13.80 9.67
CA TYR A 75 -4.97 12.44 10.16
C TYR A 75 -5.12 11.44 9.02
N TYR A 76 -4.62 10.23 9.25
CA TYR A 76 -4.90 9.11 8.40
C TYR A 76 -5.06 7.81 9.18
N ARG A 77 -5.75 6.86 8.56
CA ARG A 77 -5.98 5.54 9.11
C ARG A 77 -5.92 4.48 8.01
N ILE A 78 -5.29 3.36 8.32
CA ILE A 78 -5.12 2.20 7.44
C ILE A 78 -5.70 0.98 8.15
N TRP A 79 -6.54 0.23 7.45
CA TRP A 79 -7.07 -1.05 7.90
C TRP A 79 -6.65 -2.17 6.95
N ALA A 80 -5.93 -3.15 7.48
CA ALA A 80 -5.79 -4.45 6.84
C ALA A 80 -7.05 -5.29 7.17
N LEU A 81 -7.94 -5.53 6.22
CA LEU A 81 -9.25 -6.16 6.48
C LEU A 81 -9.23 -7.68 6.30
N GLU A 82 -8.68 -8.14 5.18
CA GLU A 82 -8.65 -9.58 4.86
C GLU A 82 -7.32 -10.23 5.23
N LYS A 83 -6.20 -9.56 4.91
CA LYS A 83 -4.84 -10.07 5.14
C LYS A 83 -3.94 -8.93 5.64
N PRO A 84 -2.92 -9.25 6.45
CA PRO A 84 -1.96 -8.25 6.87
C PRO A 84 -1.26 -7.58 5.68
N LEU A 85 -1.04 -6.27 5.78
CA LEU A 85 -0.16 -5.57 4.84
C LEU A 85 1.29 -5.80 5.29
N THR A 86 2.23 -5.88 4.36
CA THR A 86 3.65 -6.10 4.65
C THR A 86 4.42 -4.80 4.87
N GLY A 87 3.75 -3.66 4.66
CA GLY A 87 4.27 -2.32 4.93
C GLY A 87 3.31 -1.25 4.40
N ALA A 88 3.52 -0.02 4.85
CA ALA A 88 2.86 1.16 4.30
C ALA A 88 3.82 2.36 4.29
N GLU A 89 3.71 3.20 3.29
CA GLU A 89 4.36 4.49 3.20
C GLU A 89 3.27 5.53 2.96
N VAL A 90 3.27 6.58 3.77
CA VAL A 90 2.27 7.65 3.70
C VAL A 90 2.98 8.97 3.55
N GLN A 91 2.58 9.78 2.57
CA GLN A 91 3.15 11.10 2.34
C GLN A 91 2.05 12.16 2.28
N LEU A 92 2.30 13.31 2.92
CA LEU A 92 1.44 14.49 2.80
C LEU A 92 1.99 15.42 1.72
N VAL A 93 1.18 15.72 0.72
CA VAL A 93 1.52 16.63 -0.38
C VAL A 93 0.50 17.76 -0.41
N CYS A 94 0.92 18.96 -0.04
CA CYS A 94 0.07 20.14 -0.05
C CYS A 94 0.31 20.96 -1.32
N PHE A 95 -0.75 21.53 -1.89
CA PHE A 95 -0.68 22.29 -3.15
C PHE A 95 -0.44 23.79 -2.95
N GLY A 96 -0.68 24.31 -1.74
CA GLY A 96 -0.33 25.67 -1.34
C GLY A 96 1.08 25.80 -0.74
N PRO A 97 1.45 27.00 -0.24
CA PRO A 97 2.76 27.23 0.39
C PRO A 97 2.98 26.36 1.64
N THR A 98 4.12 25.68 1.69
CA THR A 98 4.46 24.71 2.76
C THR A 98 5.66 25.14 3.61
N ASN A 99 6.08 26.40 3.54
CA ASN A 99 7.29 26.91 4.19
C ASN A 99 7.36 26.64 5.71
N ASN A 100 6.20 26.44 6.36
CA ASN A 100 6.08 26.17 7.80
C ASN A 100 5.45 24.80 8.10
N VAL A 101 5.33 23.91 7.11
CA VAL A 101 4.78 22.57 7.28
C VAL A 101 5.94 21.58 7.43
N GLY A 102 6.18 21.11 8.65
CA GLY A 102 7.12 20.03 8.93
C GLY A 102 6.52 18.65 8.67
N GLY A 103 7.36 17.61 8.55
CA GLY A 103 6.89 16.23 8.40
C GLY A 103 6.27 15.92 7.03
N LEU A 104 6.66 16.64 5.98
CA LEU A 104 6.31 16.34 4.58
C LEU A 104 7.05 15.11 4.03
N ASP A 105 8.07 14.64 4.76
CA ASP A 105 8.77 13.42 4.44
C ASP A 105 7.82 12.21 4.56
N PRO A 106 7.97 11.20 3.70
CA PRO A 106 7.16 10.00 3.79
C PRO A 106 7.32 9.30 5.14
N ILE A 107 6.20 9.02 5.79
CA ILE A 107 6.11 8.20 7.00
C ILE A 107 6.08 6.74 6.58
N LYS A 108 7.13 5.99 6.94
CA LYS A 108 7.22 4.56 6.70
C LYS A 108 6.76 3.77 7.92
N HIS A 109 5.80 2.88 7.69
CA HIS A 109 5.38 1.86 8.64
C HIS A 109 6.10 0.57 8.30
N GLU A 110 7.15 0.27 9.06
CA GLU A 110 7.92 -0.96 8.93
C GLU A 110 7.25 -2.12 9.68
N GLY A 111 7.21 -3.29 9.04
CA GLY A 111 6.67 -4.51 9.64
C GLY A 111 5.28 -4.88 9.14
N ILE A 112 4.78 -6.00 9.68
CA ILE A 112 3.47 -6.54 9.30
C ILE A 112 2.39 -5.68 9.95
N LEU A 113 1.52 -5.12 9.12
CA LEU A 113 0.33 -4.41 9.57
C LEU A 113 -0.80 -5.41 9.78
N GLU A 114 -0.98 -5.85 11.03
CA GLU A 114 -2.06 -6.76 11.42
C GLU A 114 -3.45 -6.11 11.32
N PRO A 115 -4.53 -6.90 11.24
CA PRO A 115 -5.87 -6.37 11.17
C PRO A 115 -6.19 -5.45 12.36
N VAL A 116 -6.87 -4.34 12.05
CA VAL A 116 -7.37 -3.32 12.98
C VAL A 116 -6.33 -2.27 13.43
N ASN A 117 -6.45 -1.11 12.76
CA ASN A 117 -6.09 0.26 13.18
C ASN A 117 -4.59 0.59 13.32
N TYR A 118 -3.92 0.72 12.17
CA TYR A 118 -2.81 1.66 12.09
C TYR A 118 -3.37 3.05 11.86
N TRP A 119 -3.31 3.89 12.88
CA TRP A 119 -3.70 5.29 12.81
C TRP A 119 -2.52 6.14 13.25
N ALA A 120 -2.29 7.22 12.53
CA ALA A 120 -1.29 8.21 12.86
C ALA A 120 -1.72 9.55 12.28
N ASN A 121 -1.00 10.60 12.63
CA ASN A 121 -1.23 11.93 12.13
C ASN A 121 0.09 12.58 11.74
N TYR A 122 -0.02 13.58 10.88
CA TYR A 122 1.02 14.55 10.71
C TYR A 122 0.93 15.51 11.88
N TRP A 123 1.86 15.39 12.83
CA TRP A 123 1.89 16.19 14.07
C TRP A 123 2.11 17.68 13.80
N THR A 124 2.64 18.03 12.63
CA THR A 124 2.90 19.42 12.29
C THR A 124 1.61 20.12 11.86
N PRO A 125 1.27 21.27 12.48
CA PRO A 125 0.12 22.05 12.06
C PRO A 125 0.27 22.55 10.62
N VAL A 126 -0.73 22.26 9.78
CA VAL A 126 -0.77 22.70 8.39
C VAL A 126 -1.59 23.99 8.32
N PRO A 127 -1.05 25.12 7.83
CA PRO A 127 -1.80 26.36 7.75
C PRO A 127 -2.87 26.25 6.66
N ARG A 128 -4.02 26.92 6.84
CA ARG A 128 -5.15 26.89 5.88
C ARG A 128 -4.72 27.12 4.42
N GLU A 129 -3.81 28.05 4.21
CA GLU A 129 -3.29 28.43 2.89
C GLU A 129 -2.53 27.32 2.17
N ALA A 130 -2.03 26.30 2.88
CA ALA A 130 -1.35 25.17 2.26
C ALA A 130 -2.33 24.19 1.58
N PHE A 131 -3.60 24.22 1.95
CA PHE A 131 -4.63 23.34 1.40
C PHE A 131 -5.05 23.75 -0.02
N PRO A 132 -5.57 22.83 -0.85
CA PRO A 132 -5.83 21.41 -0.55
C PRO A 132 -4.53 20.61 -0.36
N CYS A 133 -4.61 19.50 0.37
CA CYS A 133 -3.51 18.56 0.50
C CYS A 133 -3.95 17.15 0.10
N GLN A 134 -3.01 16.31 -0.28
CA GLN A 134 -3.21 14.89 -0.57
C GLN A 134 -2.43 14.04 0.43
N VAL A 135 -3.11 13.06 1.00
CA VAL A 135 -2.47 11.96 1.72
C VAL A 135 -2.28 10.84 0.71
N GLN A 136 -1.04 10.65 0.27
CA GLN A 136 -0.65 9.60 -0.66
C GLN A 136 -0.24 8.36 0.12
N PHE A 137 -0.89 7.24 -0.17
CA PHE A 137 -0.62 5.94 0.44
C PHE A 137 0.06 5.04 -0.59
N THR A 138 1.14 4.39 -0.18
CA THR A 138 1.71 3.23 -0.88
C THR A 138 1.70 2.06 0.08
N LEU A 139 0.95 1.02 -0.24
CA LEU A 139 0.70 -0.13 0.62
C LEU A 139 1.24 -1.39 -0.04
N TRP A 140 1.95 -2.21 0.71
CA TRP A 140 2.45 -3.48 0.21
C TRP A 140 1.58 -4.63 0.73
N LYS A 141 1.03 -5.42 -0.19
CA LYS A 141 0.32 -6.65 0.15
C LYS A 141 1.27 -7.83 0.02
N ARG A 142 1.07 -8.87 0.83
CA ARG A 142 1.70 -10.16 0.57
C ARG A 142 1.12 -10.75 -0.71
N GLY A 143 1.98 -11.17 -1.64
CA GLY A 143 1.57 -11.86 -2.87
C GLY A 143 0.77 -13.14 -2.57
N LEU A 144 -0.03 -13.59 -3.53
CA LEU A 144 -0.94 -14.74 -3.44
C LEU A 144 -0.37 -15.89 -2.59
N GLY A 145 -0.96 -16.05 -1.41
CA GLY A 145 -0.83 -17.18 -0.50
C GLY A 145 -2.17 -17.40 0.18
#